data_AF-A0A8J6CDH9-F1
#
_entry.id   AF-A0A8J6CDH9-F1
#
_cell.length_a   1.000
_cell.length_b   1.000
_cell.length_c   1.000
_cell.angle_alpha   90.00
_cell.angle_beta   90.00
_cell.angle_gamma   90.00
#
_symmetry.space_group_name_H-M   'P 1'
#
loop_
_entity.id
_entity.type
_entity.pdbx_description
1 polymer ?
#
loop_
_entity_poly.entity_id
_entity_poly.type
_entity_poly.pdbx_seq_one_letter_code
_entity_poly.pdbx_strand_id
1 'polypeptide(L)'
;MRCSCASLVEPLRVNNRPTEAFPPIWHTRYGTSACLTPKAFFAVRVALAVSWAAVVAWSLGDWVHGYEIGYWFTKLTHWSAVLQLAYHAVAVYTTGVVVLRASSEAGARTNPSFVVATLVLQSVMLPISFMVCLLYWTLGFGGTLHALSNFTHGVNFVAMAFDGLINRQPADAERGEGETGSKGATWAPHSRRDPARAAARGAPVARV
;
A
#
# COMPACT_ATOMS: atom_id res chain seq x y z
N MET A 1 5.88 -24.62 -6.15
CA MET A 1 6.75 -23.82 -5.26
C MET A 1 5.89 -23.27 -4.13
N ARG A 2 5.98 -23.83 -2.92
CA ARG A 2 5.34 -23.24 -1.73
C ARG A 2 6.31 -22.20 -1.19
N CYS A 3 6.08 -20.91 -1.44
CA CYS A 3 6.73 -19.88 -0.63
C CYS A 3 6.31 -20.14 0.81
N SER A 4 7.23 -20.64 1.64
CA SER A 4 6.99 -20.85 3.06
C SER A 4 6.96 -19.49 3.76
N CYS A 5 5.94 -18.68 3.47
CA CYS A 5 5.69 -17.39 4.11
C CYS A 5 5.36 -17.54 5.60
N ALA A 6 5.11 -18.77 6.07
CA ALA A 6 4.79 -19.08 7.45
C ALA A 6 6.01 -18.99 8.40
N SER A 7 7.24 -19.00 7.88
CA SER A 7 8.45 -19.09 8.73
C SER A 7 9.11 -17.75 9.09
N LEU A 8 8.71 -16.63 8.46
CA LEU A 8 9.34 -15.31 8.68
C LEU A 8 8.47 -14.31 9.41
N VAL A 9 7.24 -14.70 9.80
CA VAL A 9 6.59 -14.07 10.94
C VAL A 9 7.10 -14.79 12.18
N GLU A 10 8.41 -14.73 12.40
CA GLU A 10 8.90 -14.94 13.75
C GLU A 10 8.24 -13.81 14.55
N PRO A 11 7.34 -14.11 15.50
CA PRO A 11 6.80 -13.07 16.34
C PRO A 11 8.03 -12.45 16.97
N LEU A 12 8.33 -11.20 16.61
CA LEU A 12 9.32 -10.37 17.29
C LEU A 12 9.11 -10.67 18.77
N ARG A 13 10.01 -11.46 19.35
CA ARG A 13 9.86 -11.92 20.73
C ARG A 13 10.02 -10.64 21.49
N VAL A 14 8.89 -10.04 21.85
CA VAL A 14 8.81 -8.77 22.55
C VAL A 14 9.43 -9.08 23.89
N ASN A 15 10.74 -8.89 23.98
CA ASN A 15 11.41 -8.69 25.25
C ASN A 15 10.56 -7.66 25.97
N ASN A 16 10.18 -7.94 27.22
CA ASN A 16 9.33 -7.14 28.08
C ASN A 16 9.95 -5.75 28.39
N ARG A 17 10.36 -5.01 27.36
CA ARG A 17 10.73 -3.61 27.42
C ARG A 17 9.44 -2.81 27.46
N PRO A 18 9.33 -1.86 28.41
CA PRO A 18 8.14 -1.03 28.53
C PRO A 18 7.90 -0.25 27.22
N THR A 19 6.72 -0.42 26.65
CA THR A 19 6.06 0.55 25.74
C THR A 19 6.85 1.01 24.52
N GLU A 20 7.36 0.09 23.69
CA GLU A 20 7.64 0.46 22.30
C GLU A 20 6.30 0.57 21.56
N ALA A 21 5.92 1.79 21.18
CA ALA A 21 4.70 2.04 20.43
C ALA A 21 4.72 1.22 19.12
N PHE A 22 3.62 0.50 18.85
CA PHE A 22 3.49 -0.27 17.62
C PHE A 22 3.76 0.62 16.39
N PRO A 23 4.52 0.12 15.39
CA PRO A 23 4.75 0.89 14.17
C PRO A 23 3.40 1.20 13.49
N PRO A 24 3.26 2.38 12.87
CA PRO A 24 2.08 2.71 12.08
C PRO A 24 1.76 1.60 11.07
N ILE A 25 0.48 1.27 10.88
CA ILE A 25 0.01 0.18 10.00
C ILE A 25 0.57 0.30 8.57
N TRP A 26 0.78 1.54 8.10
CA TRP A 26 1.33 1.77 6.77
C TRP A 26 2.81 1.34 6.65
N HIS A 27 3.62 1.35 7.71
CA HIS A 27 4.98 0.81 7.65
C HIS A 27 4.96 -0.66 7.23
N THR A 28 4.12 -1.46 7.86
CA THR A 28 4.01 -2.89 7.54
C THR A 28 3.53 -3.10 6.11
N ARG A 29 2.55 -2.31 5.65
CA ARG A 29 1.98 -2.43 4.29
C ARG A 29 2.95 -2.05 3.17
N TYR A 30 3.77 -1.02 3.39
CA TYR A 30 4.65 -0.44 2.36
C TYR A 30 6.12 -0.81 2.50
N GLY A 31 6.56 -1.27 3.67
CA GLY A 31 7.94 -1.69 3.91
C GLY A 31 8.14 -3.21 3.85
N THR A 32 7.07 -4.00 3.75
CA THR A 32 7.17 -5.46 3.76
C THR A 32 6.47 -6.09 2.56
N SER A 33 6.96 -7.26 2.16
CA SER A 33 6.40 -8.10 1.12
C SER A 33 5.96 -9.44 1.71
N ALA A 34 5.06 -10.14 1.02
CA ALA A 34 4.70 -11.50 1.38
C ALA A 34 5.89 -12.48 1.23
N CYS A 35 6.76 -12.27 0.24
CA CYS A 35 7.78 -13.23 -0.17
C CYS A 35 9.22 -12.70 -0.15
N LEU A 36 9.43 -11.40 0.06
CA LEU A 36 10.74 -10.76 0.01
C LEU A 36 11.12 -10.11 1.35
N THR A 37 12.41 -10.09 1.66
CA THR A 37 12.93 -9.26 2.75
C THR A 37 12.73 -7.77 2.43
N PRO A 38 12.61 -6.87 3.41
CA PRO A 38 12.39 -5.44 3.16
C PRO A 38 13.38 -4.80 2.19
N LYS A 39 14.68 -5.16 2.30
CA LYS A 39 15.74 -4.67 1.39
C LYS A 39 15.59 -5.22 -0.03
N ALA A 40 15.29 -6.51 -0.17
CA ALA A 40 15.07 -7.11 -1.49
C ALA A 40 13.81 -6.54 -2.16
N PHE A 41 12.74 -6.33 -1.39
CA PHE A 41 11.52 -5.69 -1.87
C PHE A 41 11.79 -4.25 -2.35
N PHE A 42 12.51 -3.46 -1.56
CA PHE A 42 12.94 -2.12 -1.99
C PHE A 42 13.77 -2.15 -3.28
N ALA A 43 14.72 -3.08 -3.41
CA ALA A 43 15.52 -3.25 -4.62
C ALA A 43 14.65 -3.59 -5.84
N VAL A 44 13.64 -4.45 -5.68
CA VAL A 44 12.66 -4.76 -6.73
C VAL A 44 11.88 -3.52 -7.16
N ARG A 45 11.43 -2.68 -6.23
CA ARG A 45 10.75 -1.42 -6.54
C ARG A 45 11.64 -0.49 -7.36
N VAL A 46 12.90 -0.36 -6.99
CA VAL A 46 13.89 0.45 -7.73
C VAL A 46 14.09 -0.12 -9.13
N ALA A 47 14.24 -1.43 -9.27
CA ALA A 47 14.40 -2.10 -10.57
C ALA A 47 13.19 -1.87 -11.47
N LEU A 48 11.96 -1.98 -10.94
CA LEU A 48 10.73 -1.68 -11.68
C LEU A 48 10.71 -0.22 -12.13
N ALA A 49 10.99 0.73 -11.23
CA ALA A 49 11.01 2.16 -11.58
C ALA A 49 12.04 2.49 -12.66
N VAL A 50 13.27 1.98 -12.55
CA VAL A 50 14.34 2.21 -13.52
C VAL A 50 14.02 1.57 -14.87
N SER A 51 13.56 0.32 -14.88
CA SER A 51 13.19 -0.38 -16.11
C SER A 51 12.04 0.33 -16.83
N TRP A 52 11.04 0.80 -16.09
CA TRP A 52 9.91 1.51 -16.67
C TRP A 52 10.31 2.91 -17.16
N ALA A 53 11.18 3.62 -16.44
CA ALA A 53 11.76 4.88 -16.89
C ALA A 53 12.49 4.71 -18.24
N ALA A 54 13.25 3.62 -18.40
CA ALA A 54 13.92 3.30 -19.65
C ALA A 54 12.92 3.03 -20.79
N VAL A 55 11.81 2.34 -20.53
CA VAL A 55 10.74 2.13 -21.53
C VAL A 55 10.08 3.46 -21.94
N VAL A 56 9.78 4.34 -20.98
CA VAL A 56 9.23 5.67 -21.27
C VAL A 56 10.22 6.51 -22.09
N ALA A 57 11.50 6.50 -21.73
CA ALA A 57 12.54 7.22 -22.45
C ALA A 57 12.74 6.66 -23.87
N TRP A 58 12.74 5.34 -24.05
CA TRP A 58 12.77 4.71 -25.37
C TRP A 58 11.54 5.09 -26.19
N SER A 59 10.34 5.02 -25.60
CA SER A 59 9.11 5.42 -26.27
C SER A 59 9.13 6.89 -26.66
N LEU A 60 9.72 7.77 -25.87
CA LEU A 60 9.82 9.18 -26.19
C LEU A 60 10.85 9.41 -27.32
N GLY A 61 12.01 8.75 -27.25
CA GLY A 61 13.06 8.85 -28.26
C GLY A 61 12.60 8.42 -29.65
N ASP A 62 11.84 7.32 -29.74
CA ASP A 62 11.26 6.83 -30.99
C ASP A 62 10.34 7.87 -31.66
N TRP A 63 9.63 8.68 -30.87
CA TRP A 63 8.70 9.71 -31.36
C TRP A 63 9.35 11.08 -31.56
N VAL A 64 10.42 11.41 -30.84
CA VAL A 64 11.16 12.68 -31.02
C VAL A 64 11.87 12.72 -32.38
N HIS A 65 12.30 11.58 -32.90
CA HIS A 65 12.89 11.49 -34.23
C HIS A 65 11.85 11.54 -35.37
N GLY A 66 10.56 11.46 -35.05
CA GLY A 66 9.45 11.74 -35.96
C GLY A 66 8.92 13.16 -35.80
N TYR A 67 8.36 13.76 -36.84
CA TYR A 67 7.71 15.08 -36.81
C TYR A 67 6.40 15.11 -35.97
N GLU A 68 6.17 14.13 -35.11
CA GLU A 68 4.86 13.78 -34.55
C GLU A 68 4.82 13.76 -33.02
N ILE A 69 5.77 14.39 -32.33
CA ILE A 69 5.80 14.43 -30.86
C ILE A 69 4.49 14.94 -30.23
N GLY A 70 3.74 15.81 -30.92
CA GLY A 70 2.42 16.26 -30.48
C GLY A 70 1.40 15.12 -30.37
N TYR A 71 1.46 14.14 -31.28
CA TYR A 71 0.58 12.97 -31.26
C TYR A 71 0.93 11.99 -30.14
N TRP A 72 2.16 11.99 -29.64
CA TRP A 72 2.54 11.18 -28.48
C TRP A 72 1.64 11.46 -27.28
N PHE A 73 1.40 12.73 -26.97
CA PHE A 73 0.50 13.15 -25.89
C PHE A 73 -0.99 12.90 -26.17
N THR A 74 -1.37 12.46 -27.37
CA THR A 74 -2.77 12.08 -27.66
C THR A 74 -3.05 10.60 -27.39
N LYS A 75 -2.01 9.76 -27.26
CA LYS A 75 -2.21 8.31 -27.08
C LYS A 75 -2.37 7.96 -25.61
N LEU A 76 -3.44 7.23 -25.31
CA LEU A 76 -3.72 6.72 -23.96
C LEU A 76 -2.57 5.86 -23.42
N THR A 77 -1.89 5.08 -24.27
CA THR A 77 -0.75 4.24 -23.88
C THR A 77 0.40 5.07 -23.30
N HIS A 78 0.73 6.20 -23.91
CA HIS A 78 1.80 7.06 -23.44
C HIS A 78 1.45 7.72 -22.11
N TRP A 79 0.21 8.21 -21.95
CA TRP A 79 -0.28 8.68 -20.64
C TRP A 79 -0.25 7.60 -19.57
N SER A 80 -0.69 6.38 -19.88
CA SER A 80 -0.63 5.27 -18.94
C SER A 80 0.80 4.95 -18.53
N ALA A 81 1.77 5.05 -19.46
CA ALA A 81 3.17 4.81 -19.18
C ALA A 81 3.76 5.90 -18.25
N VAL A 82 3.40 7.18 -18.46
CA VAL A 82 3.80 8.29 -17.57
C VAL A 82 3.20 8.11 -16.18
N LEU A 83 1.91 7.79 -16.07
CA LEU A 83 1.25 7.57 -14.79
C LEU A 83 1.81 6.36 -14.04
N GLN A 84 2.16 5.28 -14.75
CA GLN A 84 2.85 4.13 -14.17
C GLN A 84 4.27 4.49 -13.68
N LEU A 85 5.00 5.33 -14.43
CA LEU A 85 6.31 5.82 -13.98
C LEU A 85 6.16 6.65 -12.70
N ALA A 86 5.17 7.54 -12.64
CA ALA A 86 4.85 8.30 -11.45
C ALA A 86 4.50 7.37 -10.27
N TYR A 87 3.68 6.35 -10.50
CA TYR A 87 3.38 5.33 -9.51
C TYR A 87 4.64 4.65 -8.97
N HIS A 88 5.50 4.12 -9.84
CA HIS A 88 6.72 3.43 -9.41
C HIS A 88 7.67 4.36 -8.65
N ALA A 89 7.79 5.63 -9.06
CA ALA A 89 8.60 6.61 -8.35
C ALA A 89 8.08 6.87 -6.92
N VAL A 90 6.76 7.09 -6.77
CA VAL A 90 6.14 7.28 -5.45
C VAL A 90 6.24 5.98 -4.62
N ALA A 91 6.10 4.81 -5.22
CA ALA A 91 6.23 3.54 -4.52
C ALA A 91 7.66 3.26 -4.02
N VAL A 92 8.68 3.60 -4.82
CA VAL A 92 10.09 3.57 -4.39
C VAL A 92 10.30 4.52 -3.23
N TYR A 93 9.79 5.75 -3.32
CA TYR A 93 9.89 6.74 -2.24
C TYR A 93 9.25 6.23 -0.94
N THR A 94 7.99 5.78 -1.01
CA THR A 94 7.24 5.27 0.15
C THR A 94 7.92 4.07 0.79
N THR A 95 8.40 3.11 -0.02
CA THR A 95 9.13 1.93 0.48
C THR A 95 10.48 2.34 1.08
N GLY A 96 11.21 3.25 0.43
CA GLY A 96 12.50 3.74 0.88
C GLY A 96 12.42 4.49 2.20
N VAL A 97 11.36 5.28 2.42
CA VAL A 97 11.11 5.92 3.72
C VAL A 97 11.00 4.86 4.82
N VAL A 98 10.29 3.75 4.61
CA VAL A 98 10.14 2.71 5.64
C VAL A 98 11.40 1.86 5.82
N VAL A 99 12.08 1.51 4.72
CA VAL A 99 13.20 0.55 4.74
C VAL A 99 14.52 1.23 5.12
N LEU A 100 14.75 2.46 4.67
CA LEU A 100 16.02 3.16 4.85
C LEU A 100 15.99 4.14 6.02
N ARG A 101 14.84 4.76 6.30
CA ARG A 101 14.70 5.60 7.50
C ARG A 101 14.15 4.69 8.58
N ALA A 102 14.94 4.43 9.60
CA ALA A 102 14.41 3.88 10.85
C ALA A 102 13.42 4.92 11.37
N SER A 103 12.14 4.78 11.02
CA SER A 103 11.11 5.78 11.29
C SER A 103 11.06 6.04 12.80
N SER A 104 11.69 7.13 13.23
CA SER A 104 11.66 7.64 14.60
C SER A 104 10.29 8.24 14.95
N GLU A 105 9.39 8.37 13.98
CA GLU A 105 8.03 8.87 14.16
C GLU A 105 7.09 7.75 14.65
N ALA A 106 7.39 7.26 15.84
CA ALA A 106 6.46 6.48 16.63
C ALA A 106 5.32 7.41 17.11
N GLY A 107 4.21 7.48 16.36
CA GLY A 107 3.01 8.16 16.88
C GLY A 107 2.00 8.72 15.87
N ALA A 108 2.34 8.84 14.58
CA ALA A 108 1.40 9.38 13.60
C ALA A 108 0.27 8.36 13.28
N ARG A 109 -0.95 8.66 13.74
CA ARG A 109 -2.16 7.85 13.47
C ARG A 109 -2.66 7.95 12.03
N THR A 110 -2.28 9.02 11.31
CA THR A 110 -2.75 9.30 9.95
C THR A 110 -1.73 8.84 8.91
N ASN A 111 -2.23 8.32 7.78
CA ASN A 111 -1.37 8.00 6.65
C ASN A 111 -0.76 9.29 6.09
N PRO A 112 0.56 9.35 5.90
CA PRO A 112 1.18 10.46 5.19
C PRO A 112 0.61 10.62 3.77
N SER A 113 0.59 11.83 3.24
CA SER A 113 0.01 12.14 1.92
C SER A 113 0.61 11.29 0.78
N PHE A 114 1.91 10.99 0.83
CA PHE A 114 2.58 10.14 -0.16
C PHE A 114 2.11 8.68 -0.12
N VAL A 115 1.72 8.17 1.05
CA VAL A 115 1.12 6.83 1.19
C VAL A 115 -0.24 6.80 0.49
N VAL A 116 -1.06 7.83 0.73
CA VAL A 116 -2.37 7.98 0.07
C VAL A 116 -2.20 8.11 -1.45
N ALA A 117 -1.23 8.89 -1.92
CA ALA A 117 -0.93 8.99 -3.34
C ALA A 117 -0.54 7.64 -3.94
N THR A 118 0.28 6.84 -3.23
CA THR A 118 0.66 5.49 -3.67
C THR A 118 -0.56 4.58 -3.79
N LEU A 119 -1.50 4.62 -2.81
CA LEU A 119 -2.75 3.84 -2.85
C LEU A 119 -3.58 4.20 -4.08
N VAL A 120 -3.88 5.49 -4.24
CA VAL A 120 -4.75 5.97 -5.33
C VAL A 120 -4.14 5.62 -6.68
N LEU A 121 -2.84 5.87 -6.86
CA LEU A 121 -2.15 5.54 -8.10
C LEU A 121 -2.17 4.03 -8.37
N GLN A 122 -1.94 3.18 -7.37
CA GLN A 122 -2.00 1.72 -7.58
C GLN A 122 -3.39 1.25 -7.99
N SER A 123 -4.44 1.73 -7.31
CA SER A 123 -5.84 1.37 -7.58
C SER A 123 -6.30 1.79 -8.97
N VAL A 124 -5.76 2.90 -9.49
CA VAL A 124 -6.07 3.41 -10.83
C VAL A 124 -5.21 2.73 -11.90
N MET A 125 -3.93 2.51 -11.63
CA MET A 125 -2.99 2.01 -12.64
C MET A 125 -3.18 0.53 -12.98
N LEU A 126 -3.61 -0.31 -12.05
CA LEU A 126 -3.88 -1.72 -12.36
C LEU A 126 -5.00 -1.90 -13.40
N PRO A 127 -6.21 -1.30 -13.26
CA PRO A 127 -7.24 -1.40 -14.29
C PRO A 127 -6.87 -0.67 -15.59
N ILE A 128 -6.19 0.49 -15.53
CA ILE A 128 -5.76 1.20 -16.73
C ILE A 128 -4.75 0.36 -17.53
N SER A 129 -3.74 -0.21 -16.88
CA SER A 129 -2.73 -1.05 -17.54
C SER A 129 -3.35 -2.29 -18.17
N PHE A 130 -4.29 -2.94 -17.47
CA PHE A 130 -5.06 -4.06 -18.00
C PHE A 130 -5.89 -3.66 -19.24
N MET A 131 -6.59 -2.53 -19.16
CA MET A 131 -7.38 -2.00 -20.28
C MET A 131 -6.49 -1.69 -21.49
N VAL A 132 -5.34 -1.04 -21.31
CA VAL A 132 -4.38 -0.76 -22.39
C VAL A 132 -3.84 -2.04 -23.02
N CYS A 133 -3.57 -3.06 -22.21
CA CYS A 133 -3.19 -4.39 -22.68
C CYS A 133 -4.30 -4.97 -23.57
N LEU A 134 -5.55 -5.00 -23.10
CA LEU A 134 -6.68 -5.52 -23.87
C LEU A 134 -6.92 -4.77 -25.18
N LEU A 135 -6.98 -3.43 -25.13
CA LEU A 135 -7.21 -2.61 -26.33
C LEU A 135 -6.15 -2.87 -27.40
N TYR A 136 -4.88 -3.01 -27.00
CA TYR A 136 -3.83 -3.33 -27.95
C TYR A 136 -4.00 -4.72 -28.56
N TRP A 137 -4.12 -5.77 -27.75
CA TRP A 137 -4.17 -7.13 -28.26
C TRP A 137 -5.47 -7.47 -29.02
N THR A 138 -6.55 -6.74 -28.75
CA THR A 138 -7.86 -6.97 -29.42
C THR A 138 -8.11 -6.06 -30.61
N LEU A 139 -7.65 -4.81 -30.59
CA LEU A 139 -7.94 -3.81 -31.64
C LEU A 139 -6.69 -3.29 -32.36
N GLY A 140 -5.55 -3.22 -31.67
CA GLY A 140 -4.33 -2.60 -32.19
C GLY A 140 -3.30 -3.57 -32.78
N PHE A 141 -3.44 -4.87 -32.54
CA PHE A 141 -2.43 -5.85 -32.94
C PHE A 141 -2.55 -6.19 -34.43
N GLY A 142 -1.58 -5.72 -35.21
CA GLY A 142 -1.50 -5.93 -36.66
C GLY A 142 -0.79 -7.21 -37.11
N GLY A 143 -0.52 -8.17 -36.21
CA GLY A 143 0.15 -9.44 -36.53
C GLY A 143 1.69 -9.41 -36.42
N THR A 144 2.32 -8.23 -36.43
CA THR A 144 3.76 -8.09 -36.28
C THR A 144 4.13 -7.68 -34.85
N LEU A 145 5.05 -8.42 -34.23
CA LEU A 145 5.55 -8.12 -32.89
C LEU A 145 6.64 -7.05 -32.95
N HIS A 146 6.36 -5.90 -32.35
CA HIS A 146 7.36 -4.85 -32.12
C HIS A 146 7.74 -4.82 -30.64
N ALA A 147 9.05 -4.82 -30.35
CA ALA A 147 9.56 -4.89 -28.97
C ALA A 147 8.96 -3.78 -28.09
N LEU A 148 9.07 -2.53 -28.52
CA LEU A 148 8.55 -1.37 -27.77
C LEU A 148 7.03 -1.47 -27.53
N SER A 149 6.28 -1.94 -28.52
CA SER A 149 4.83 -2.14 -28.43
C SER A 149 4.48 -3.23 -27.39
N ASN A 150 5.19 -4.37 -27.41
CA ASN A 150 5.01 -5.41 -26.39
C ASN A 150 5.31 -4.88 -24.98
N PHE A 151 6.34 -4.03 -24.82
CA PHE A 151 6.65 -3.41 -23.53
C PHE A 151 5.56 -2.45 -23.05
N THR A 152 5.12 -1.53 -23.90
CA THR A 152 4.17 -0.47 -23.52
C THR A 152 2.74 -0.98 -23.31
N HIS A 153 2.36 -2.09 -23.95
CA HIS A 153 1.01 -2.65 -23.85
C HIS A 153 0.92 -3.90 -22.96
N GLY A 154 1.84 -4.85 -23.10
CA GLY A 154 1.80 -6.12 -22.37
C GLY A 154 2.60 -6.07 -21.06
N VAL A 155 3.89 -5.73 -21.14
CA VAL A 155 4.79 -5.73 -19.98
C VAL A 155 4.35 -4.69 -18.94
N ASN A 156 3.75 -3.58 -19.38
CA ASN A 156 3.04 -2.61 -18.54
C ASN A 156 2.16 -3.30 -17.48
N PHE A 157 1.18 -4.09 -17.95
CA PHE A 157 0.23 -4.79 -17.10
C PHE A 157 0.91 -5.84 -16.24
N VAL A 158 1.85 -6.61 -16.81
CA VAL A 158 2.60 -7.62 -16.05
C VAL A 158 3.40 -6.99 -14.91
N ALA A 159 4.04 -5.85 -15.14
CA ALA A 159 4.79 -5.13 -14.11
C ALA A 159 3.86 -4.63 -12.99
N MET A 160 2.69 -4.07 -13.33
CA MET A 160 1.69 -3.64 -12.34
C MET A 160 1.10 -4.82 -11.55
N ALA A 161 0.78 -5.93 -12.23
CA ALA A 161 0.25 -7.12 -11.60
C ALA A 161 1.29 -7.79 -10.69
N PHE A 162 2.53 -7.94 -11.17
CA PHE A 162 3.64 -8.46 -10.38
C PHE A 162 3.87 -7.63 -9.13
N ASP A 163 3.93 -6.31 -9.27
CA ASP A 163 4.09 -5.39 -8.16
C ASP A 163 2.94 -5.51 -7.15
N GLY A 164 1.69 -5.54 -7.64
CA GLY A 164 0.51 -5.78 -6.81
C GLY A 164 0.56 -7.10 -6.04
N LEU A 165 1.04 -8.19 -6.66
CA LEU A 165 1.15 -9.52 -6.04
C LEU A 165 2.20 -9.60 -4.93
N ILE A 166 3.32 -8.87 -5.06
CA ILE A 166 4.39 -8.87 -4.05
C ILE A 166 4.09 -7.90 -2.90
N ASN A 167 3.17 -6.96 -3.09
CA ASN A 167 2.75 -5.97 -2.10
C ASN A 167 1.76 -6.53 -1.08
N ARG A 168 1.75 -5.92 0.10
CA ARG A 168 0.72 -6.14 1.14
C ARG A 168 -0.29 -5.00 1.24
N GLN A 169 -0.43 -4.23 0.16
CA GLN A 169 -1.45 -3.18 0.13
C GLN A 169 -2.84 -3.85 0.15
N PRO A 170 -3.78 -3.34 0.96
CA PRO A 170 -4.87 -4.14 1.45
C PRO A 170 -5.93 -4.33 0.37
N ALA A 171 -6.22 -5.58 0.03
CA ALA A 171 -7.60 -5.98 -0.28
C ALA A 171 -8.51 -5.86 0.98
N ASP A 172 -7.91 -5.67 2.15
CA ASP A 172 -8.56 -5.67 3.46
C ASP A 172 -9.18 -4.33 3.89
N ALA A 173 -9.20 -3.30 3.03
CA ALA A 173 -9.80 -2.01 3.37
C ALA A 173 -11.30 -2.15 3.70
N GLU A 174 -11.98 -3.16 3.15
CA GLU A 174 -13.39 -3.43 3.44
C GLU A 174 -13.63 -4.12 4.79
N ARG A 175 -12.58 -4.60 5.49
CA ARG A 175 -12.77 -5.31 6.77
C ARG A 175 -12.96 -4.37 7.98
N GLY A 176 -12.81 -3.06 7.80
CA GLY A 176 -12.85 -2.07 8.91
C GLY A 176 -14.14 -1.28 9.07
N GLU A 177 -15.02 -1.23 8.06
CA GLU A 177 -16.23 -0.38 8.11
C GLU A 177 -17.47 -1.10 8.66
N GLY A 178 -17.40 -2.42 8.89
CA GLY A 178 -18.50 -3.20 9.46
C GLY A 178 -18.73 -3.04 10.98
N GLU A 179 -17.77 -2.50 11.74
CA GLU A 179 -17.80 -2.58 13.21
C GLU A 179 -17.90 -1.24 13.96
N THR A 180 -18.08 -0.11 13.27
CA THR A 180 -18.42 1.18 13.92
C THR A 180 -19.90 1.53 13.83
N GLY A 181 -20.72 0.61 13.29
CA GLY A 181 -22.18 0.67 13.28
C GLY A 181 -22.87 0.27 14.59
N SER A 182 -22.15 0.01 15.69
CA SER A 182 -22.77 -0.15 17.02
C SER A 182 -23.00 1.21 17.70
N LYS A 183 -23.68 2.13 17.00
CA LYS A 183 -24.44 3.21 17.64
C LYS A 183 -25.79 2.65 18.10
N GLY A 184 -25.76 1.78 19.09
CA GLY A 184 -26.96 1.12 19.59
C GLY A 184 -26.82 0.42 20.95
N ALA A 185 -25.69 0.54 21.64
CA ALA A 185 -25.60 0.16 23.05
C ALA A 185 -25.86 1.42 23.88
N THR A 186 -27.14 1.63 24.16
CA THR A 186 -27.67 2.53 25.17
C THR A 186 -26.82 2.46 26.43
N TRP A 187 -26.17 3.57 26.75
CA TRP A 187 -25.45 3.75 28.01
C TRP A 187 -26.46 3.62 29.14
N ALA A 188 -26.53 2.44 29.76
CA ALA A 188 -27.29 2.27 30.99
C ALA A 188 -26.63 3.17 32.04
N PRO A 189 -27.36 4.11 32.67
CA PRO A 189 -26.80 4.97 33.68
C PRO A 189 -26.32 4.08 34.83
N HIS A 190 -25.01 4.12 35.08
CA HIS A 190 -24.43 3.50 36.25
C HIS A 190 -25.11 4.13 37.47
N SER A 191 -25.99 3.34 38.08
CA SER A 191 -26.73 3.66 39.28
C SER A 191 -25.78 4.27 40.31
N ARG A 192 -26.10 5.50 40.73
CA ARG A 192 -25.60 6.12 41.95
C ARG A 192 -25.52 5.05 43.04
N ARG A 193 -24.30 4.75 43.51
CA ARG A 193 -24.16 4.15 44.84
C ARG A 193 -24.46 5.27 45.84
N ASP A 194 -25.61 5.15 46.49
CA ASP A 194 -26.01 5.97 47.63
C ASP A 194 -24.91 5.98 48.70
N PRO A 195 -24.37 7.15 49.10
CA PRO A 195 -23.50 7.25 50.26
C PRO A 195 -24.23 7.04 51.60
N ALA A 196 -25.57 6.91 51.61
CA ALA A 196 -26.38 6.81 52.81
C ALA A 196 -26.36 5.41 53.51
N ARG A 197 -25.73 4.38 52.93
CA ARG A 197 -25.67 3.03 53.54
C ARG A 197 -24.37 2.71 54.30
N ALA A 198 -23.44 3.65 54.44
CA ALA A 198 -22.18 3.43 55.15
C ALA A 198 -22.20 3.78 56.66
N ALA A 199 -23.26 4.42 57.18
CA ALA A 199 -23.28 4.95 58.55
C ALA A 199 -23.99 4.06 59.61
N ALA A 200 -24.36 2.82 59.30
CA ALA A 200 -25.18 1.97 60.20
C ALA A 200 -24.44 0.74 60.76
N ARG A 201 -23.10 0.75 60.86
CA ARG A 201 -22.35 -0.34 61.51
C ARG A 201 -21.22 0.22 62.37
N GLY A 202 -21.50 0.44 63.65
CA GLY A 202 -20.45 0.76 64.62
C GLY A 202 -20.93 1.43 65.90
N ALA A 203 -22.04 1.00 66.50
CA ALA A 203 -22.35 1.37 67.88
C ALA A 203 -21.55 0.46 68.83
N PRO A 204 -20.72 1.01 69.75
CA PRO A 204 -20.08 0.22 70.80
C PRO A 204 -21.11 -0.15 71.87
N VAL A 205 -21.26 -1.45 72.11
CA VAL A 205 -22.01 -2.01 73.24
C VAL A 205 -21.11 -1.88 74.48
N ALA A 206 -21.52 -1.05 75.43
CA ALA A 206 -20.96 -1.02 76.78
C ALA A 206 -21.28 -2.35 77.49
N ARG A 207 -20.29 -2.94 78.18
CA ARG A 207 -20.52 -3.92 79.22
C ARG A 207 -19.89 -3.42 80.53
N VAL A 208 -20.81 -3.22 81.48
CA VAL A 208 -20.76 -3.32 82.95
C VAL A 208 -19.39 -3.18 83.63
#